data_AF-A0A1Y6GEX9-F1
#
_entry.id   AF-A0A1Y6GEX9-F1
#
_cell.length_a   1.000
_cell.length_b   1.000
_cell.length_c   1.000
_cell.angle_alpha   90.00
_cell.angle_beta   90.00
_cell.angle_gamma   90.00
#
_symmetry.space_group_name_H-M   'P 1'
#
loop_
_entity.id
_entity.type
_entity.pdbx_description
1 polymer ?
#
loop_
_entity_poly.entity_id
_entity_poly.type
_entity_poly.pdbx_seq_one_letter_code
_entity_poly.pdbx_strand_id
1 'polypeptide(L)'
;MKISLIASGLALTLIGGGFVLSSHSNLGHAFAAVQDQDAANQKEWAKEAKLSTKEAQKEASGRVLETDLDKNDGAVMYDVVIYDGTTVKEVTLNAKTGEIVKVAVDDDAKQKLEQIREDEQDAINQKDWTKEAKLATQEAQALAQKEVQGRVLETDLDKNAGSLVYDVVIYDGKTVKEVTLNANTGKIVKVGIDDDAEQKLENLK
;
A
#
# COMPACT_ATOMS: atom_id res chain seq x y z
N MET A 1 15.18 33.31 8.27
CA MET A 1 13.93 33.00 7.56
C MET A 1 13.45 31.65 8.06
N LYS A 2 12.20 31.55 8.51
CA LYS A 2 11.61 30.29 9.00
C LYS A 2 11.04 29.56 7.77
N ILE A 3 11.55 28.37 7.47
CA ILE A 3 10.95 27.51 6.45
C ILE A 3 9.80 26.80 7.15
N SER A 4 8.56 27.17 6.81
CA SER A 4 7.37 26.46 7.27
C SER A 4 7.23 25.19 6.45
N LEU A 5 7.49 24.05 7.08
CA LEU A 5 7.08 22.73 6.59
C LEU A 5 5.56 22.65 6.71
N ILE A 6 4.85 22.81 5.58
CA ILE A 6 3.45 22.41 5.46
C ILE A 6 3.47 21.21 4.52
N ALA A 7 3.66 20.03 5.10
CA ALA A 7 3.53 18.76 4.43
C ALA A 7 2.04 18.52 4.13
N SER A 8 1.62 18.67 2.88
CA SER A 8 0.32 18.21 2.36
C SER A 8 0.36 18.14 0.81
N GLY A 9 1.27 17.34 0.25
CA GLY A 9 1.20 16.91 -1.15
C GLY A 9 0.26 15.70 -1.27
N LEU A 10 -0.59 15.65 -2.30
CA LEU A 10 -1.25 14.38 -2.63
C LEU A 10 -0.16 13.49 -3.18
N ALA A 11 0.23 12.49 -2.40
CA ALA A 11 1.02 11.37 -2.87
C ALA A 11 0.24 10.67 -3.99
N LEU A 12 0.51 11.01 -5.25
CA LEU A 12 0.04 10.27 -6.42
C LEU A 12 0.95 9.04 -6.57
N THR A 13 0.73 8.05 -5.71
CA THR A 13 1.38 6.74 -5.81
C THR A 13 0.79 5.97 -6.98
N LEU A 14 1.28 6.25 -8.19
CA LEU A 14 1.03 5.41 -9.36
C LEU A 14 2.00 4.24 -9.33
N ILE A 15 1.70 3.23 -8.51
CA ILE A 15 2.23 1.89 -8.73
C ILE A 15 1.68 1.45 -10.09
N GLY A 16 2.59 1.25 -11.05
CA GLY A 16 2.26 0.69 -12.36
C GLY A 16 1.63 -0.69 -12.19
N GLY A 17 0.30 -0.73 -12.20
CA GLY A 17 -0.50 -1.95 -12.22
C GLY A 17 -1.42 -2.12 -11.02
N GLY A 18 -2.48 -1.32 -10.94
CA GLY A 18 -3.60 -1.55 -10.03
C GLY A 18 -3.71 -0.53 -8.90
N PHE A 19 -4.85 0.16 -8.85
CA PHE A 19 -5.28 0.97 -7.73
C PHE A 19 -5.32 0.13 -6.44
N VAL A 20 -4.62 0.55 -5.38
CA VAL A 20 -5.10 0.39 -4.00
C VAL A 20 -4.68 1.63 -3.19
N LEU A 21 -5.65 2.49 -2.89
CA LEU A 21 -5.55 3.46 -1.80
C LEU A 21 -5.72 2.68 -0.50
N SER A 22 -4.64 2.14 0.07
CA SER A 22 -4.67 1.53 1.40
C SER A 22 -4.62 2.64 2.44
N SER A 23 -5.78 3.14 2.83
CA SER A 23 -5.92 4.01 3.99
C SER A 23 -5.76 3.16 5.26
N HIS A 24 -4.60 3.17 5.90
CA HIS A 24 -4.45 2.63 7.25
C HIS A 24 -3.59 3.53 8.13
N SER A 25 -4.25 4.40 8.88
CA SER A 25 -4.10 4.39 10.34
C SER A 25 -5.17 5.27 10.98
N ASN A 26 -6.03 4.60 11.74
CA ASN A 26 -6.94 5.20 12.71
C ASN A 26 -6.11 5.91 13.79
N LEU A 27 -6.20 7.25 13.86
CA LEU A 27 -6.04 7.99 15.10
C LEU A 27 -7.28 8.88 15.25
N GLY A 28 -8.19 8.44 16.11
CA GLY A 28 -9.44 9.14 16.38
C GLY A 28 -9.19 10.50 17.01
N HIS A 29 -9.48 11.56 16.24
CA HIS A 29 -9.89 12.86 16.76
C HIS A 29 -11.03 13.40 15.90
N ALA A 30 -11.95 14.10 16.57
CA ALA A 30 -13.31 14.37 16.15
C ALA A 30 -13.47 15.09 14.80
N PHE A 31 -14.59 14.77 14.14
CA PHE A 31 -15.11 15.40 12.93
C PHE A 31 -15.08 16.94 12.98
N ALA A 32 -14.23 17.53 12.15
CA ALA A 32 -14.62 18.67 11.34
C ALA A 32 -14.37 18.26 9.88
N ALA A 33 -15.41 18.31 9.04
CA ALA A 33 -15.26 18.17 7.60
C ALA A 33 -14.43 19.37 7.09
N VAL A 34 -13.11 19.25 7.15
CA VAL A 34 -12.24 20.01 6.27
C VAL A 34 -12.48 19.39 4.89
N GLN A 35 -13.22 20.09 4.04
CA GLN A 35 -13.02 19.92 2.61
C GLN A 35 -11.53 20.14 2.40
N ASP A 36 -10.80 19.08 2.08
CA ASP A 36 -9.36 19.07 1.90
C ASP A 36 -9.01 20.10 0.82
N GLN A 37 -8.69 21.32 1.27
CA GLN A 37 -8.46 22.48 0.43
C GLN A 37 -7.24 22.23 -0.46
N ASP A 38 -6.32 21.38 -0.02
CA ASP A 38 -5.11 21.01 -0.73
C ASP A 38 -5.41 20.03 -1.87
N ALA A 39 -6.32 19.08 -1.68
CA ALA A 39 -6.80 18.21 -2.77
C ALA A 39 -7.56 19.01 -3.86
N ALA A 40 -8.34 20.01 -3.47
CA ALA A 40 -9.03 20.90 -4.41
C ALA A 40 -8.04 21.82 -5.17
N ASN A 41 -7.01 22.32 -4.49
CA ASN A 41 -5.98 23.18 -5.08
C ASN A 41 -5.10 22.43 -6.08
N GLN A 42 -4.70 21.20 -5.78
CA GLN A 42 -3.87 20.39 -6.68
C GLN A 42 -4.59 20.03 -7.98
N LYS A 43 -5.91 19.88 -7.96
CA LYS A 43 -6.72 19.70 -9.18
C LYS A 43 -6.70 20.94 -10.07
N GLU A 44 -6.60 22.13 -9.50
CA GLU A 44 -6.43 23.39 -10.26
C GLU A 44 -4.98 23.55 -10.75
N TRP A 45 -3.98 23.24 -9.91
CA TRP A 45 -2.57 23.31 -10.30
C TRP A 45 -2.21 22.30 -11.40
N ALA A 46 -2.83 21.12 -11.40
CA ALA A 46 -2.68 20.13 -12.46
C ALA A 46 -3.19 20.64 -13.83
N LYS A 47 -4.15 21.58 -13.86
CA LYS A 47 -4.57 22.24 -15.11
C LYS A 47 -3.56 23.27 -15.61
N GLU A 48 -2.77 23.84 -14.70
CA GLU A 48 -1.70 24.77 -15.04
C GLU A 48 -0.42 24.05 -15.48
N ALA A 49 -0.21 22.81 -15.04
CA ALA A 49 0.87 21.95 -15.51
C ALA A 49 0.71 21.67 -17.01
N LYS A 50 1.82 21.79 -17.76
CA LYS A 50 1.89 21.37 -19.17
C LYS A 50 2.55 20.01 -19.32
N LEU A 51 3.44 19.68 -18.39
CA LEU A 51 4.13 18.43 -18.30
C LEU A 51 3.25 17.43 -17.53
N SER A 52 3.10 16.22 -18.07
CA SER A 52 2.46 15.13 -17.34
C SER A 52 3.36 14.57 -16.23
N THR A 53 2.76 13.97 -15.21
CA THR A 53 3.48 13.24 -14.15
C THR A 53 4.49 12.24 -14.71
N LYS A 54 4.14 11.53 -15.80
CA LYS A 54 5.01 10.54 -16.42
C LYS A 54 6.23 11.16 -17.09
N GLU A 55 6.09 12.35 -17.67
CA GLU A 55 7.22 13.06 -18.26
C GLU A 55 8.14 13.61 -17.18
N ALA A 56 7.58 14.15 -16.09
CA ALA A 56 8.34 14.56 -14.91
C ALA A 56 9.18 13.42 -14.31
N GLN A 57 8.56 12.25 -14.15
CA GLN A 57 9.21 11.04 -13.64
C GLN A 57 10.37 10.56 -14.53
N LYS A 58 10.25 10.69 -15.85
CA LYS A 58 11.34 10.35 -16.77
C LYS A 58 12.54 11.26 -16.60
N GLU A 59 12.30 12.55 -16.37
CA GLU A 59 13.36 13.54 -16.19
C GLU A 59 14.14 13.32 -14.89
N ALA A 60 13.44 12.93 -13.82
CA ALA A 60 14.04 12.69 -12.50
C ALA A 60 15.07 11.53 -12.45
N SER A 61 15.11 10.66 -13.47
CA SER A 61 16.16 9.65 -13.67
C SER A 61 16.45 8.77 -12.44
N GLY A 62 15.50 7.92 -12.07
CA GLY A 62 15.65 6.95 -10.98
C GLY A 62 14.40 6.10 -10.79
N ARG A 63 14.40 5.22 -9.79
CA ARG A 63 13.18 4.53 -9.37
C ARG A 63 12.32 5.51 -8.59
N VAL A 64 11.18 5.87 -9.14
CA VAL A 64 10.22 6.79 -8.50
C VAL A 64 9.61 6.13 -7.26
N LEU A 65 9.66 6.84 -6.14
CA LEU A 65 9.03 6.45 -4.87
C LEU A 65 7.76 7.27 -4.60
N GLU A 66 7.76 8.53 -5.04
CA GLU A 66 6.66 9.46 -4.86
C GLU A 66 6.70 10.55 -5.93
N THR A 67 5.55 11.15 -6.20
CA THR A 67 5.47 12.36 -7.02
C THR A 67 4.37 13.24 -6.45
N ASP A 68 4.76 14.45 -6.06
CA ASP A 68 3.86 15.48 -5.56
C ASP A 68 3.81 16.66 -6.54
N LEU A 69 2.71 17.40 -6.48
CA LEU A 69 2.51 18.63 -7.24
C LEU A 69 2.24 19.78 -6.27
N ASP A 70 3.15 20.74 -6.23
CA ASP A 70 3.05 21.91 -5.35
C ASP A 70 3.07 23.22 -6.17
N LYS A 71 2.58 24.31 -5.59
CA LYS A 71 2.64 25.65 -6.15
C LYS A 71 3.41 26.57 -5.22
N ASN A 72 4.69 26.77 -5.54
CA ASN A 72 5.57 27.68 -4.82
C ASN A 72 5.77 28.98 -5.63
N ASP A 73 5.65 30.14 -4.96
CA ASP A 73 5.82 31.47 -5.56
C ASP A 73 5.07 31.71 -6.89
N GLY A 74 3.89 31.11 -7.03
CA GLY A 74 3.02 31.25 -8.20
C GLY A 74 3.34 30.34 -9.38
N ALA A 75 4.38 29.50 -9.26
CA ALA A 75 4.74 28.49 -10.26
C ALA A 75 4.44 27.08 -9.75
N VAL A 76 3.89 26.24 -10.62
CA VAL A 76 3.58 24.84 -10.28
C VAL A 76 4.82 23.99 -10.53
N MET A 77 5.17 23.17 -9.54
CA MET A 77 6.35 22.30 -9.51
C MET A 77 5.91 20.85 -9.29
N TYR A 78 6.63 19.91 -9.90
CA TYR A 78 6.64 18.53 -9.45
C TYR A 78 7.82 18.32 -8.51
N ASP A 79 7.57 17.66 -7.39
CA ASP A 79 8.60 17.08 -6.55
C ASP A 79 8.57 15.56 -6.75
N VAL A 80 9.60 15.04 -7.41
CA VAL A 80 9.72 13.61 -7.70
C VAL A 80 10.76 13.02 -6.77
N VAL A 81 10.30 12.23 -5.80
CA VAL A 81 11.20 11.47 -4.93
C VAL A 81 11.63 10.20 -5.64
N ILE A 82 12.93 10.01 -5.81
CA ILE A 82 13.53 8.87 -6.51
C ILE A 82 14.59 8.18 -5.67
N TYR A 83 14.79 6.89 -5.91
CA TYR A 83 15.99 6.17 -5.55
C TYR A 83 16.88 5.98 -6.79
N ASP A 84 18.10 6.50 -6.76
CA ASP A 84 19.05 6.44 -7.88
C ASP A 84 19.93 5.17 -7.90
N GLY A 85 19.70 4.25 -6.96
CA GLY A 85 20.54 3.08 -6.75
C GLY A 85 21.48 3.20 -5.55
N THR A 86 21.70 4.41 -5.03
CA THR A 86 22.55 4.69 -3.87
C THR A 86 21.84 5.50 -2.79
N THR A 87 21.14 6.57 -3.18
CA THR A 87 20.50 7.53 -2.27
C THR A 87 19.09 7.86 -2.72
N VAL A 88 18.26 8.29 -1.77
CA VAL A 88 16.94 8.86 -2.05
C VAL A 88 17.10 10.37 -2.27
N LYS A 89 16.52 10.87 -3.36
CA LYS A 89 16.61 12.26 -3.78
C LYS A 89 15.24 12.80 -4.13
N GLU A 90 15.00 14.05 -3.79
CA GLU A 90 13.91 14.87 -4.31
C GLU A 90 14.42 15.63 -5.54
N VAL A 91 13.75 15.46 -6.66
CA VAL A 91 13.97 16.23 -7.90
C VAL A 91 12.78 17.16 -8.09
N THR A 92 12.99 18.46 -7.88
CA THR A 92 11.98 19.48 -8.15
C THR A 92 12.13 19.98 -9.57
N LEU A 93 11.04 19.96 -10.33
CA LEU A 93 11.01 20.49 -11.69
C LEU A 93 9.76 21.34 -11.96
N ASN A 94 9.91 22.34 -12.80
CA ASN A 94 8.81 23.21 -13.19
C ASN A 94 7.78 22.42 -14.03
N ALA A 95 6.54 22.33 -13.54
CA ALA A 95 5.49 21.54 -14.17
C ALA A 95 5.01 22.10 -15.53
N LYS A 96 5.43 23.32 -15.91
CA LYS A 96 5.14 23.93 -17.22
C LYS A 96 6.26 23.72 -18.24
N THR A 97 7.52 23.70 -17.80
CA THR A 97 8.69 23.67 -18.70
C THR A 97 9.48 22.37 -18.64
N GLY A 98 9.36 21.60 -17.56
CA GLY A 98 10.21 20.44 -17.29
C GLY A 98 11.60 20.77 -16.79
N GLU A 99 11.91 22.05 -16.57
CA GLU A 99 13.22 22.48 -16.06
C GLU A 99 13.40 22.01 -14.61
N ILE A 100 14.47 21.26 -14.36
CA ILE A 100 14.89 20.88 -13.01
C ILE A 100 15.42 22.13 -12.29
N VAL A 101 14.77 22.50 -11.19
CA VAL A 101 15.14 23.66 -10.39
C VAL A 101 15.89 23.30 -9.11
N LYS A 102 15.75 22.05 -8.64
CA LYS A 102 16.44 21.56 -7.44
C LYS A 102 16.61 20.04 -7.51
N VAL A 103 17.76 19.58 -7.02
CA VAL A 103 18.01 18.18 -6.69
C VAL A 103 18.63 18.14 -5.31
N ALA A 104 17.97 17.49 -4.36
CA ALA A 104 18.47 17.36 -3.00
C ALA A 104 18.34 15.92 -2.50
N VAL A 105 19.25 15.51 -1.61
CA VAL A 105 19.10 14.25 -0.88
C VAL A 105 17.93 14.41 0.08
N ASP A 106 17.04 13.43 0.07
CA ASP A 106 15.90 13.34 0.97
C ASP A 106 16.09 12.10 1.86
N ASP A 107 16.73 12.33 3.01
CA ASP A 107 16.99 11.27 3.98
C ASP A 107 15.71 10.79 4.69
N ASP A 108 14.70 11.65 4.79
CA ASP A 108 13.43 11.32 5.44
C ASP A 108 12.63 10.32 4.58
N ALA A 109 12.70 10.47 3.25
CA ALA A 109 12.10 9.53 2.31
C ALA A 109 12.80 8.16 2.22
N LYS A 110 13.90 7.91 2.94
CA LYS A 110 14.51 6.57 3.03
C LYS A 110 13.60 5.53 3.66
N GLN A 111 12.77 5.93 4.62
CA GLN A 111 11.81 5.02 5.23
C GLN A 111 10.78 4.52 4.20
N LYS A 112 10.38 5.41 3.27
CA LYS A 112 9.47 5.05 2.18
C LYS A 112 10.09 4.02 1.23
N LEU A 113 11.38 4.15 0.92
CA LEU A 113 12.09 3.15 0.12
C LEU A 113 12.07 1.76 0.78
N GLU A 114 12.27 1.70 2.09
CA GLU A 114 12.27 0.43 2.82
C GLU A 114 10.88 -0.20 2.80
N GLN A 115 9.83 0.58 3.07
CA GLN A 115 8.45 0.11 3.00
C GLN A 115 8.10 -0.45 1.61
N ILE A 116 8.43 0.27 0.54
CA ILE A 116 8.15 -0.22 -0.83
C ILE A 116 8.93 -1.51 -1.13
N ARG A 117 10.16 -1.66 -0.60
CA ARG A 117 10.94 -2.89 -0.79
C ARG A 117 10.33 -4.07 -0.05
N GLU A 118 9.83 -3.84 1.15
CA GLU A 118 9.10 -4.84 1.94
C GLU A 118 7.84 -5.29 1.18
N ASP A 119 7.00 -4.35 0.74
CA ASP A 119 5.79 -4.63 -0.04
C ASP A 119 6.08 -5.42 -1.34
N GLU A 120 7.14 -5.04 -2.06
CA GLU A 120 7.58 -5.75 -3.27
C GLU A 120 8.06 -7.17 -2.95
N GLN A 121 8.80 -7.33 -1.86
CA GLN A 121 9.29 -8.63 -1.43
C GLN A 121 8.13 -9.53 -1.00
N ASP A 122 7.12 -8.99 -0.33
CA ASP A 122 5.91 -9.72 0.05
C ASP A 122 5.09 -10.15 -1.16
N ALA A 123 4.95 -9.28 -2.16
CA ALA A 123 4.31 -9.63 -3.42
C ALA A 123 5.07 -10.75 -4.17
N ILE A 124 6.40 -10.72 -4.15
CA ILE A 124 7.24 -11.79 -4.72
C ILE A 124 7.06 -13.09 -3.93
N ASN A 125 7.10 -13.01 -2.60
CA ASN A 125 6.93 -14.15 -1.71
C ASN A 125 5.57 -14.83 -1.96
N GLN A 126 4.48 -14.07 -1.97
CA GLN A 126 3.13 -14.59 -2.22
C GLN A 126 3.05 -15.29 -3.59
N LYS A 127 3.66 -14.70 -4.62
CA LYS A 127 3.70 -15.29 -5.97
C LYS A 127 4.49 -16.59 -6.00
N ASP A 128 5.60 -16.70 -5.28
CA ASP A 128 6.41 -17.91 -5.23
C ASP A 128 5.76 -18.98 -4.36
N TRP A 129 5.18 -18.61 -3.21
CA TRP A 129 4.43 -19.52 -2.36
C TRP A 129 3.22 -20.12 -3.09
N THR A 130 2.52 -19.33 -3.90
CA THR A 130 1.42 -19.83 -4.73
C THR A 130 1.87 -20.90 -5.72
N LYS A 131 3.12 -20.84 -6.22
CA LYS A 131 3.69 -21.88 -7.08
C LYS A 131 4.16 -23.11 -6.29
N GLU A 132 4.64 -22.91 -5.07
CA GLU A 132 5.14 -23.97 -4.19
C GLU A 132 4.00 -24.77 -3.52
N ALA A 133 2.88 -24.11 -3.21
CA ALA A 133 1.72 -24.73 -2.60
C ALA A 133 1.11 -25.79 -3.52
N LYS A 134 1.02 -27.02 -3.02
CA LYS A 134 0.41 -28.14 -3.78
C LYS A 134 -1.11 -28.14 -3.71
N LEU A 135 -1.69 -27.56 -2.65
CA LEU A 135 -3.12 -27.48 -2.43
C LEU A 135 -3.65 -26.16 -3.01
N ALA A 136 -4.71 -26.25 -3.83
CA ALA A 136 -5.38 -25.05 -4.33
C ALA A 136 -6.16 -24.35 -3.21
N THR A 137 -6.25 -23.01 -3.26
CA THR A 137 -6.98 -22.20 -2.27
C THR A 137 -8.42 -22.68 -2.06
N GLN A 138 -9.14 -23.03 -3.14
CA GLN A 138 -10.52 -23.54 -3.05
C GLN A 138 -10.61 -24.89 -2.31
N GLU A 139 -9.61 -25.74 -2.50
CA GLU A 139 -9.55 -27.03 -1.79
C GLU A 139 -9.24 -26.81 -0.31
N ALA A 140 -8.36 -25.86 0.01
CA ALA A 140 -8.08 -25.46 1.38
C ALA A 140 -9.31 -24.92 2.09
N GLN A 141 -10.06 -24.03 1.44
CA GLN A 141 -11.35 -23.52 1.94
C GLN A 141 -12.34 -24.66 2.19
N ALA A 142 -12.47 -25.60 1.26
CA ALA A 142 -13.36 -26.75 1.43
C ALA A 142 -12.96 -27.66 2.59
N LEU A 143 -11.66 -27.84 2.83
CA LEU A 143 -11.16 -28.59 4.00
C LEU A 143 -11.41 -27.85 5.30
N ALA A 144 -11.15 -26.54 5.34
CA ALA A 144 -11.43 -25.70 6.50
C ALA A 144 -12.93 -25.65 6.84
N GLN A 145 -13.80 -25.56 5.83
CA GLN A 145 -15.26 -25.55 6.03
C GLN A 145 -15.83 -26.88 6.52
N LYS A 146 -15.12 -28.00 6.30
CA LYS A 146 -15.48 -29.30 6.91
C LYS A 146 -15.20 -29.30 8.41
N GLU A 147 -14.18 -28.58 8.85
CA GLU A 147 -13.83 -28.44 10.27
C GLU A 147 -14.71 -27.40 10.96
N VAL A 148 -14.83 -26.21 10.37
CA VAL A 148 -15.66 -25.12 10.86
C VAL A 148 -16.69 -24.77 9.81
N GLN A 149 -17.94 -25.18 10.03
CA GLN A 149 -19.04 -24.82 9.15
C GLN A 149 -19.31 -23.32 9.25
N GLY A 150 -19.39 -22.64 8.10
CA GLY A 150 -19.64 -21.22 8.06
C GLY A 150 -19.30 -20.58 6.73
N ARG A 151 -19.39 -19.25 6.70
CA ARG A 151 -19.02 -18.44 5.56
C ARG A 151 -17.53 -18.06 5.67
N VAL A 152 -16.74 -18.44 4.67
CA VAL A 152 -15.36 -17.96 4.54
C VAL A 152 -15.39 -16.45 4.33
N LEU A 153 -14.63 -15.73 5.15
CA LEU A 153 -14.45 -14.29 5.09
C LEU A 153 -13.16 -13.94 4.35
N GLU A 154 -12.10 -14.69 4.61
CA GLU A 154 -10.74 -14.40 4.16
C GLU A 154 -9.95 -15.71 4.04
N THR A 155 -8.94 -15.71 3.18
CA THR A 155 -8.02 -16.84 3.02
C THR A 155 -6.66 -16.34 2.62
N ASP A 156 -5.70 -16.52 3.51
CA ASP A 156 -4.32 -16.10 3.29
C ASP A 156 -3.40 -17.31 3.15
N LEU A 157 -2.37 -17.15 2.31
CA LEU A 157 -1.29 -18.12 2.16
C LEU A 157 -0.04 -17.52 2.80
N ASP A 158 0.43 -18.15 3.85
CA ASP A 158 1.58 -17.69 4.63
C ASP A 158 2.60 -18.80 4.86
N LYS A 159 3.76 -18.45 5.41
CA LYS A 159 4.86 -19.34 5.73
C LYS A 159 5.13 -19.34 7.23
N ASN A 160 4.47 -20.25 7.93
CA ASN A 160 4.69 -20.46 9.36
C ASN A 160 5.82 -21.47 9.61
N ALA A 161 6.86 -21.05 10.35
CA ALA A 161 8.02 -21.88 10.72
C ALA A 161 8.66 -22.63 9.53
N GLY A 162 8.70 -21.99 8.35
CA GLY A 162 9.28 -22.55 7.13
C GLY A 162 8.35 -23.46 6.33
N SER A 163 7.12 -23.72 6.79
CA SER A 163 6.10 -24.48 6.07
C SER A 163 5.00 -23.57 5.55
N LEU A 164 4.56 -23.79 4.32
CA LEU A 164 3.40 -23.07 3.78
C LEU A 164 2.10 -23.55 4.44
N VAL A 165 1.28 -22.59 4.83
CA VAL A 165 -0.02 -22.80 5.47
C VAL A 165 -1.05 -21.88 4.82
N TYR A 166 -2.29 -22.35 4.75
CA TYR A 166 -3.44 -21.49 4.53
C TYR A 166 -4.06 -21.14 5.87
N ASP A 167 -4.39 -19.88 6.07
CA ASP A 167 -5.25 -19.42 7.17
C ASP A 167 -6.61 -19.06 6.59
N VAL A 168 -7.62 -19.84 6.93
CA VAL A 168 -8.98 -19.66 6.44
C VAL A 168 -9.84 -19.09 7.55
N VAL A 169 -10.27 -17.85 7.38
CA VAL A 169 -11.11 -17.14 8.35
C VAL A 169 -12.57 -17.41 8.03
N ILE A 170 -13.33 -17.92 9.00
CA ILE A 170 -14.69 -18.41 8.83
C ILE A 170 -15.60 -17.79 9.89
N TYR A 171 -16.69 -17.17 9.45
CA TYR A 171 -17.80 -16.81 10.32
C TYR A 171 -18.75 -18.01 10.50
N ASP A 172 -18.85 -18.53 11.72
CA ASP A 172 -19.65 -19.73 12.04
C ASP A 172 -21.13 -19.42 12.38
N GLY A 173 -21.56 -18.17 12.20
CA GLY A 173 -22.89 -17.69 12.60
C GLY A 173 -22.95 -17.14 14.03
N LYS A 174 -21.86 -17.27 14.81
CA LYS A 174 -21.75 -16.70 16.17
C LYS A 174 -20.49 -15.86 16.34
N THR A 175 -19.36 -16.39 15.91
CA THR A 175 -18.04 -15.76 16.01
C THR A 175 -17.23 -15.96 14.74
N VAL A 176 -16.09 -15.30 14.64
CA VAL A 176 -15.11 -15.50 13.58
C VAL A 176 -14.00 -16.42 14.10
N LYS A 177 -13.70 -17.46 13.33
CA LYS A 177 -12.65 -18.45 13.63
C LYS A 177 -11.62 -18.49 12.53
N GLU A 178 -10.39 -18.80 12.90
CA GLU A 178 -9.28 -19.04 12.00
C GLU A 178 -9.00 -20.55 11.96
N VAL A 179 -8.91 -21.12 10.76
CA VAL A 179 -8.48 -22.50 10.54
C VAL A 179 -7.17 -22.48 9.73
N THR A 180 -6.06 -22.79 10.40
CA THR A 180 -4.75 -22.94 9.77
C THR A 180 -4.57 -24.37 9.29
N LEU A 181 -4.23 -24.57 8.01
CA LEU A 181 -3.92 -25.87 7.44
C LEU A 181 -2.69 -25.85 6.54
N ASN A 182 -1.90 -26.91 6.56
CA ASN A 182 -0.70 -27.03 5.76
C ASN A 182 -1.02 -27.02 4.25
N ALA A 183 -0.47 -26.05 3.52
CA ALA A 183 -0.77 -25.79 2.11
C ALA A 183 -0.23 -26.86 1.14
N ASN A 184 0.52 -27.85 1.64
CA ASN A 184 1.02 -28.97 0.84
C ASN A 184 0.27 -30.28 1.08
N THR A 185 -0.38 -30.42 2.23
CA THR A 185 -0.96 -31.70 2.67
C THR A 185 -2.43 -31.59 3.07
N GLY A 186 -2.96 -30.39 3.25
CA GLY A 186 -4.32 -30.15 3.73
C GLY A 186 -4.54 -30.48 5.21
N LYS A 187 -3.49 -30.82 5.95
CA LYS A 187 -3.59 -31.13 7.38
C LYS A 187 -3.85 -29.88 8.19
N ILE A 188 -4.92 -29.87 8.99
CA ILE A 188 -5.23 -28.80 9.94
C ILE A 188 -4.15 -28.80 11.04
N VAL A 189 -3.57 -27.64 11.30
CA VAL A 189 -2.52 -27.45 12.31
C VAL A 189 -2.99 -26.60 13.49
N LYS A 190 -3.97 -25.72 13.28
CA LYS A 190 -4.55 -24.87 14.33
C LYS A 190 -5.99 -24.53 13.98
N VAL A 191 -6.84 -24.47 15.01
CA VAL A 191 -8.19 -23.89 14.93
C VAL A 191 -8.35 -22.98 16.14
N GLY A 192 -8.73 -21.73 15.91
CA GLY A 192 -8.84 -20.72 16.95
C GLY A 192 -9.94 -19.70 16.67
N ILE A 193 -10.14 -18.80 17.63
CA ILE A 193 -10.87 -17.55 17.37
C ILE A 193 -9.87 -16.63 16.64
N ASP A 194 -10.33 -15.97 15.58
CA ASP A 194 -9.52 -14.99 14.85
C ASP A 194 -9.23 -13.80 15.78
N ASP A 195 -7.99 -13.31 15.79
CA ASP A 195 -7.58 -12.25 16.73
C ASP A 195 -8.37 -10.94 16.52
N ASP A 196 -8.84 -10.70 15.29
CA ASP A 196 -9.66 -9.55 14.91
C ASP A 196 -11.16 -9.90 14.84
N ALA A 197 -11.59 -10.98 15.50
CA ALA A 197 -12.95 -11.50 15.40
C ALA A 197 -14.05 -10.47 15.70
N GLU A 198 -13.84 -9.59 16.70
CA GLU A 198 -14.82 -8.56 17.07
C GLU A 198 -15.01 -7.54 15.95
N GLN A 199 -13.91 -7.04 15.38
CA GLN A 199 -13.93 -6.08 14.28
C GLN A 199 -14.52 -6.71 13.02
N LYS A 200 -14.07 -7.93 12.66
CA LYS A 200 -14.58 -8.66 11.51
C LYS A 200 -16.08 -8.90 11.66
N LEU A 201 -16.57 -9.23 12.86
CA LEU A 201 -18.01 -9.42 13.14
C LEU A 201 -18.82 -8.13 13.03
N GLU A 202 -18.28 -6.99 13.44
CA GLU A 202 -18.93 -5.68 13.28
C GLU A 202 -19.14 -5.34 11.81
N ASN A 203 -18.14 -5.60 10.97
CA ASN A 203 -18.19 -5.38 9.52
C ASN A 203 -19.20 -6.28 8.77
N LEU A 204 -19.81 -7.26 9.46
CA LEU A 204 -20.83 -8.15 8.87
C LEU A 204 -22.27 -7.68 9.08
N LYS A 205 -22.51 -6.67 9.92
CA LYS A 205 -23.84 -6.15 10.24
C LYS A 205 -24.27 -5.07 9.26
#